data_AF-A0A921LKX3-F1
#
_entry.id   AF-A0A921LKX3-F1
#
_cell.length_a   1.000
_cell.length_b   1.000
_cell.length_c   1.000
_cell.angle_alpha   90.00
_cell.angle_beta   90.00
_cell.angle_gamma   90.00
#
_symmetry.space_group_name_H-M   'P 1'
#
loop_
_entity.id
_entity.type
_entity.pdbx_description
1 polymer ?
#
loop_
_entity_poly.entity_id
_entity_poly.type
_entity_poly.pdbx_seq_one_letter_code
_entity_poly.pdbx_strand_id
1 'polypeptide(L)'
;MSSHLNSREAFAYIQGKVVNIVPTNDPSYNDKYDSIYNHGYGEPAGTLGINCRHKLFPFTPGVNINNMTQYNPKEAIRNGNLRQKQCYYERSIRDAKKRLKVVEELEDEQMIAPRTKTLIAARQKKLREYTKKTNKMYGKKYDILTRDYARKQIISKNKPIIEQFRRDVRYTTNRRKVNDKSSRPISKLELNKITKAFRKASGQILMGQEIDARLERERAEASNINDVIMLSSKAGRAAIHEELIHAKQARVYGEISGKEDACLREIEAGNILLKNAIKWNLTDKEIQDTKILIEEYTKELREMERYK
;
A
#
# COMPACT_ATOMS: atom_id res chain seq x y z
N MET A 1 28.71 -13.27 14.21
CA MET A 1 27.47 -12.45 14.18
C MET A 1 27.70 -11.22 13.33
N SER A 2 26.67 -10.71 12.62
CA SER A 2 26.80 -9.46 11.87
C SER A 2 27.11 -8.27 12.76
N SER A 3 27.52 -7.16 12.17
CA SER A 3 27.78 -5.90 12.88
C SER A 3 27.02 -4.75 12.23
N HIS A 4 26.56 -3.83 13.07
CA HIS A 4 25.76 -2.67 12.65
C HIS A 4 26.26 -1.41 13.36
N LEU A 5 26.26 -0.29 12.62
CA LEU A 5 26.68 1.01 13.15
C LEU A 5 25.75 1.55 14.26
N ASN A 6 24.54 1.00 14.40
CA ASN A 6 23.50 1.46 15.33
C ASN A 6 22.84 0.30 16.09
N SER A 7 23.61 -0.31 16.98
CA SER A 7 23.15 -1.42 17.83
C SER A 7 22.56 -0.94 19.16
N ARG A 8 21.67 -1.74 19.75
CA ARG A 8 21.17 -1.52 21.12
C ARG A 8 22.20 -2.02 22.13
N GLU A 9 22.11 -1.54 23.36
CA GLU A 9 23.02 -1.88 24.46
C GLU A 9 23.24 -3.39 24.62
N ALA A 10 22.14 -4.15 24.64
CA ALA A 10 22.18 -5.61 24.76
C ALA A 10 23.02 -6.33 23.69
N PHE A 11 23.28 -5.73 22.52
CA PHE A 11 23.99 -6.39 21.41
C PHE A 11 25.30 -5.70 21.05
N ALA A 12 25.50 -4.47 21.51
CA ALA A 12 26.57 -3.62 21.03
C ALA A 12 27.96 -4.20 21.34
N TYR A 13 28.09 -4.97 22.42
CA TYR A 13 29.33 -5.59 22.87
C TYR A 13 29.64 -6.93 22.21
N ILE A 14 28.62 -7.64 21.73
CA ILE A 14 28.75 -8.97 21.12
C ILE A 14 28.74 -8.94 19.57
N GLN A 15 28.23 -7.88 18.96
CA GLN A 15 28.18 -7.74 17.49
C GLN A 15 29.54 -7.83 16.82
N GLY A 16 29.56 -8.35 15.59
CA GLY A 16 30.79 -8.51 14.81
C GLY A 16 31.72 -9.63 15.31
N LYS A 17 31.45 -10.25 16.46
CA LYS A 17 32.29 -11.33 17.01
C LYS A 17 31.81 -12.71 16.55
N VAL A 18 32.71 -13.68 16.65
CA VAL A 18 32.36 -15.10 16.67
C VAL A 18 31.76 -15.40 18.03
N VAL A 19 30.64 -16.12 18.05
CA VAL A 19 29.81 -16.33 19.24
C VAL A 19 29.34 -17.77 19.29
N ASN A 20 29.16 -18.30 20.49
CA ASN A 20 28.51 -19.59 20.71
C ASN A 20 26.98 -19.43 20.62
N ILE A 21 26.33 -20.40 19.99
CA ILE A 21 24.85 -20.50 19.90
C ILE A 21 24.24 -21.41 20.97
N VAL A 22 25.07 -21.82 21.95
CA VAL A 22 24.72 -22.67 23.08
C VAL A 22 25.04 -21.95 24.40
N PRO A 23 24.35 -22.25 25.51
CA PRO A 23 24.67 -21.67 26.82
C PRO A 23 26.06 -22.13 27.31
N THR A 24 26.62 -21.45 28.29
CA THR A 24 27.96 -21.73 28.84
C THR A 24 28.09 -23.12 29.48
N ASN A 25 26.97 -23.71 29.91
CA ASN A 25 26.96 -25.02 30.56
C ASN A 25 26.84 -26.18 29.54
N ASP A 26 26.74 -25.89 28.25
CA ASP A 26 26.61 -26.90 27.21
C ASP A 26 27.98 -27.55 26.91
N PRO A 27 28.06 -28.89 26.74
CA PRO A 27 29.31 -29.57 26.38
C PRO A 27 29.94 -29.07 25.06
N SER A 28 29.14 -28.50 24.17
CA SER A 28 29.56 -27.97 22.87
C SER A 28 30.05 -26.52 22.96
N TYR A 29 30.03 -25.91 24.15
CA TYR A 29 30.51 -24.56 24.38
C TYR A 29 32.02 -24.48 24.15
N ASN A 30 32.45 -23.39 23.50
CA ASN A 30 33.86 -23.11 23.27
C ASN A 30 34.27 -21.83 23.99
N ASP A 31 35.12 -21.98 25.01
CA ASP A 31 35.59 -20.93 25.92
C ASP A 31 36.26 -19.74 25.23
N LYS A 32 36.70 -19.91 23.98
CA LYS A 32 37.29 -18.85 23.16
C LYS A 32 36.28 -17.77 22.77
N TYR A 33 34.99 -18.10 22.75
CA TYR A 33 33.93 -17.23 22.25
C TYR A 33 32.85 -17.01 23.32
N ASP A 34 32.25 -15.83 23.32
CA ASP A 34 31.14 -15.54 24.24
C ASP A 34 29.83 -16.18 23.73
N SER A 35 28.93 -16.53 24.64
CA SER A 35 27.63 -17.10 24.30
C SER A 35 26.59 -16.01 24.03
N ILE A 36 25.74 -16.21 23.02
CA ILE A 36 24.60 -15.31 22.79
C ILE A 36 23.60 -15.29 23.96
N TYR A 37 23.56 -16.35 24.79
CA TYR A 37 22.69 -16.42 25.97
C TYR A 37 23.08 -15.42 27.05
N ASN A 38 24.37 -15.08 27.16
CA ASN A 38 24.85 -14.02 28.06
C ASN A 38 24.35 -12.61 27.66
N HIS A 39 23.79 -12.49 26.45
CA HIS A 39 23.26 -11.24 25.88
C HIS A 39 21.73 -11.33 25.67
N GLY A 40 21.05 -12.11 26.50
CA GLY A 40 19.59 -12.21 26.56
C GLY A 40 18.95 -12.97 25.40
N TYR A 41 19.69 -13.84 24.71
CA TYR A 41 19.09 -14.69 23.69
C TYR A 41 17.92 -15.51 24.27
N GLY A 42 16.78 -15.51 23.56
CA GLY A 42 15.51 -16.06 24.04
C GLY A 42 14.54 -15.00 24.62
N GLU A 43 15.04 -13.84 25.03
CA GLU A 43 14.20 -12.73 25.49
C GLU A 43 13.79 -11.80 24.34
N PRO A 44 12.59 -11.20 24.37
CA PRO A 44 12.15 -10.25 23.34
C PRO A 44 13.09 -9.04 23.15
N ALA A 45 13.75 -8.63 24.23
CA ALA A 45 14.67 -7.50 24.25
C ALA A 45 16.14 -7.88 24.00
N GLY A 46 16.47 -9.17 24.09
CA GLY A 46 17.84 -9.68 24.00
C GLY A 46 18.25 -10.09 22.57
N THR A 47 19.45 -10.68 22.48
CA THR A 47 20.13 -10.93 21.20
C THR A 47 19.24 -11.78 20.29
N LEU A 48 19.19 -11.44 19.00
CA LEU A 48 18.31 -12.08 18.02
C LEU A 48 16.81 -12.08 18.38
N GLY A 49 16.38 -11.21 19.30
CA GLY A 49 14.97 -10.96 19.61
C GLY A 49 14.24 -10.12 18.55
N ILE A 50 12.99 -9.74 18.86
CA ILE A 50 12.01 -9.17 17.90
C ILE A 50 12.52 -7.91 17.17
N ASN A 51 13.32 -7.08 17.85
CA ASN A 51 13.84 -5.83 17.31
C ASN A 51 15.32 -5.90 16.90
N CYS A 52 15.92 -7.10 16.95
CA CYS A 52 17.29 -7.32 16.55
C CYS A 52 17.36 -7.61 15.05
N ARG A 53 18.36 -7.03 14.37
CA ARG A 53 18.60 -7.23 12.92
C ARG A 53 19.92 -7.94 12.65
N HIS A 54 20.52 -8.49 13.69
CA HIS A 54 21.75 -9.23 13.56
C HIS A 54 21.46 -10.57 12.88
N LYS A 55 22.38 -10.99 12.02
CA LYS A 55 22.36 -12.31 11.42
C LYS A 55 23.53 -13.11 11.95
N LEU A 56 23.32 -14.41 12.15
CA LEU A 56 24.40 -15.34 12.41
C LEU A 56 24.89 -15.93 11.08
N PHE A 57 26.19 -16.17 11.01
CA PHE A 57 26.84 -16.83 9.90
C PHE A 57 27.62 -18.00 10.47
N PRO A 58 27.60 -19.19 9.83
CA PRO A 58 28.42 -20.32 10.24
C PRO A 58 29.91 -19.92 10.26
N PHE A 59 30.63 -20.42 11.27
CA PHE A 59 32.05 -20.15 11.44
C PHE A 59 32.75 -21.41 11.93
N THR A 60 33.72 -21.91 11.19
CA THR A 60 34.56 -23.05 11.56
C THR A 60 35.93 -22.54 12.02
N PRO A 61 36.29 -22.69 13.30
CA PRO A 61 37.60 -22.27 13.81
C PRO A 61 38.75 -22.91 13.02
N GLY A 62 39.76 -22.12 12.65
CA GLY A 62 40.92 -22.57 11.88
C GLY A 62 40.72 -22.60 10.36
N VAL A 63 39.48 -22.62 9.88
CA VAL A 63 39.15 -22.53 8.45
C VAL A 63 38.69 -21.12 8.08
N ASN A 64 37.81 -20.53 8.90
CA ASN A 64 37.26 -19.21 8.67
C ASN A 64 38.06 -18.12 9.41
N ILE A 65 38.14 -16.94 8.80
CA ILE A 65 38.67 -15.73 9.42
C ILE A 65 37.52 -14.75 9.61
N ASN A 66 37.43 -14.13 10.79
CA ASN A 66 36.37 -13.17 11.08
C ASN A 66 36.68 -11.82 10.41
N ASN A 67 36.07 -11.58 9.25
CA ASN A 67 36.26 -10.35 8.48
C ASN A 67 35.18 -9.28 8.76
N MET A 68 34.40 -9.44 9.83
CA MET A 68 33.32 -8.51 10.15
C MET A 68 33.87 -7.16 10.64
N THR A 69 33.27 -6.07 10.18
CA THR A 69 33.61 -4.73 10.66
C THR A 69 33.31 -4.62 12.16
N GLN A 70 34.27 -4.17 12.95
CA GLN A 70 34.08 -3.93 14.38
C GLN A 70 33.71 -2.47 14.62
N TYR A 71 32.66 -2.25 15.41
CA TYR A 71 32.24 -0.91 15.82
C TYR A 71 32.47 -0.73 17.31
N ASN A 72 32.80 0.50 17.73
CA ASN A 72 32.88 0.82 19.15
C ASN A 72 31.48 0.65 19.78
N PRO A 73 31.31 -0.21 20.81
CA PRO A 73 30.01 -0.46 21.42
C PRO A 73 29.31 0.81 21.91
N LYS A 74 30.06 1.73 22.55
CA LYS A 74 29.50 2.98 23.10
C LYS A 74 28.97 3.88 21.98
N GLU A 75 29.68 3.96 20.87
CA GLU A 75 29.25 4.73 19.71
C GLU A 75 28.03 4.09 19.03
N ALA A 76 28.03 2.76 18.88
CA ALA A 76 26.90 2.03 18.30
C ALA A 76 25.62 2.23 19.12
N ILE A 77 25.70 2.20 20.45
CA ILE A 77 24.59 2.48 21.37
C ILE A 77 24.07 3.91 21.18
N ARG A 78 24.98 4.90 21.15
CA ARG A 78 24.63 6.30 20.92
C ARG A 78 23.89 6.48 19.58
N ASN A 79 24.41 5.87 18.52
CA ASN A 79 23.80 5.87 17.19
C ASN A 79 22.43 5.17 17.17
N GLY A 80 22.30 4.05 17.91
CA GLY A 80 21.04 3.36 18.15
C GLY A 80 19.99 4.27 18.80
N ASN A 81 20.37 5.03 19.83
CA ASN A 81 19.49 5.97 20.51
C ASN A 81 19.05 7.13 19.60
N LEU A 82 19.96 7.65 18.79
CA LEU A 82 19.63 8.68 17.79
C LEU A 82 18.60 8.18 16.78
N ARG A 83 18.77 6.93 16.30
CA ARG A 83 17.84 6.27 15.38
C ARG A 83 16.49 5.99 16.03
N GLN A 84 16.46 5.56 17.29
CA GLN A 84 15.22 5.37 18.04
C GLN A 84 14.42 6.66 18.18
N LYS A 85 15.09 7.79 18.46
CA LYS A 85 14.46 9.11 18.52
C LYS A 85 13.95 9.57 17.15
N GLN A 86 14.65 9.25 16.06
CA GLN A 86 14.11 9.45 14.70
C GLN A 86 12.81 8.65 14.48
N CYS A 87 12.81 7.36 14.83
CA CYS A 87 11.63 6.49 14.72
C CYS A 87 10.45 7.00 15.56
N TYR A 88 10.71 7.61 16.73
CA TYR A 88 9.69 8.26 17.54
C TYR A 88 9.00 9.41 16.78
N TYR A 89 9.77 10.31 16.17
CA TYR A 89 9.20 11.38 15.35
C TYR A 89 8.44 10.84 14.13
N GLU A 90 8.94 9.79 13.48
CA GLU A 90 8.27 9.14 12.35
C GLU A 90 6.91 8.55 12.76
N ARG A 91 6.84 7.84 13.89
CA ARG A 91 5.59 7.33 14.47
C ARG A 91 4.63 8.46 14.82
N SER A 92 5.12 9.54 15.43
CA SER A 92 4.31 10.71 15.77
C SER A 92 3.71 11.39 14.52
N ILE A 93 4.46 11.48 13.41
CA ILE A 93 3.94 11.99 12.14
C ILE A 93 2.86 11.06 11.58
N ARG A 94 3.09 9.75 11.62
CA ARG A 94 2.12 8.75 11.15
C ARG A 94 0.82 8.82 11.95
N ASP A 95 0.92 8.96 13.26
CA ASP A 95 -0.22 9.13 14.16
C ASP A 95 -1.01 10.41 13.86
N ALA A 96 -0.34 11.55 13.67
CA ALA A 96 -1.02 12.80 13.29
C ALA A 96 -1.77 12.67 11.96
N LYS A 97 -1.17 12.01 10.96
CA LYS A 97 -1.85 11.75 9.68
C LYS A 97 -3.07 10.82 9.87
N LYS A 98 -3.03 9.88 10.83
CA LYS A 98 -4.14 8.94 11.05
C LYS A 98 -5.34 9.70 11.59
N ARG A 99 -5.08 10.60 12.53
CA ARG A 99 -6.09 11.52 13.06
C ARG A 99 -6.67 12.43 11.97
N LEU A 100 -5.83 12.96 11.08
CA LEU A 100 -6.31 13.73 9.92
C LEU A 100 -7.30 12.92 9.09
N LYS A 101 -6.96 11.67 8.77
CA LYS A 101 -7.85 10.82 7.98
C LYS A 101 -9.19 10.53 8.67
N VAL A 102 -9.18 10.30 9.99
CA VAL A 102 -10.40 10.13 10.78
C VAL A 102 -11.26 11.40 10.75
N VAL A 103 -10.63 12.57 10.90
CA VAL A 103 -11.32 13.87 10.86
C VAL A 103 -11.90 14.14 9.46
N GLU A 104 -11.18 13.79 8.39
CA GLU A 104 -11.67 13.84 7.00
C GLU A 104 -12.86 12.90 6.77
N GLU A 105 -12.84 11.70 7.35
CA GLU A 105 -13.95 10.73 7.28
C GLU A 105 -15.20 11.20 8.05
N LEU A 106 -15.02 12.02 9.09
CA LEU A 106 -16.11 12.59 9.91
C LEU A 106 -16.68 13.91 9.35
N GLU A 107 -16.12 14.44 8.26
CA GLU A 107 -16.57 15.69 7.61
C GLU A 107 -16.53 16.94 8.55
N ASP A 108 -15.69 16.92 9.60
CA ASP A 108 -15.53 18.02 10.55
C ASP A 108 -14.56 19.12 10.03
N GLU A 109 -15.08 20.01 9.18
CA GLU A 109 -14.30 21.08 8.53
C GLU A 109 -13.54 22.00 9.50
N GLN A 110 -14.06 22.21 10.71
CA GLN A 110 -13.43 23.06 11.72
C GLN A 110 -12.12 22.44 12.25
N MET A 111 -12.03 21.10 12.31
CA MET A 111 -10.82 20.36 12.70
C MET A 111 -9.89 20.03 11.51
N ILE A 112 -10.41 19.93 10.28
CA ILE A 112 -9.67 19.50 9.07
C ILE A 112 -8.50 20.46 8.74
N ALA A 113 -8.71 21.78 8.83
CA ALA A 113 -7.79 22.74 8.19
C ALA A 113 -6.73 23.38 9.12
N PRO A 114 -7.04 24.03 10.25
CA PRO A 114 -6.03 24.85 10.95
C PRO A 114 -5.16 24.05 11.93
N ARG A 115 -5.70 23.03 12.63
CA ARG A 115 -4.96 22.34 13.71
C ARG A 115 -4.19 21.12 13.23
N THR A 116 -4.82 20.25 12.44
CA THR A 116 -4.24 18.94 12.11
C THR A 116 -3.14 19.04 11.04
N LYS A 117 -3.37 19.81 9.97
CA LYS A 117 -2.36 20.04 8.92
C LYS A 117 -1.14 20.79 9.46
N THR A 118 -1.36 21.83 10.27
CA THR A 118 -0.30 22.59 10.95
C THR A 118 0.52 21.71 11.89
N LEU A 119 -0.12 20.83 12.66
CA LEU A 119 0.55 19.87 13.53
C LEU A 119 1.44 18.91 12.73
N ILE A 120 0.95 18.38 11.61
CA ILE A 120 1.73 17.51 10.72
C ILE A 120 2.95 18.28 10.18
N ALA A 121 2.77 19.50 9.68
CA ALA A 121 3.85 20.34 9.16
C ALA A 121 4.91 20.63 10.24
N ALA A 122 4.49 20.97 11.46
CA ALA A 122 5.37 21.20 12.60
C ALA A 122 6.16 19.94 13.00
N ARG A 123 5.50 18.78 13.08
CA ARG A 123 6.17 17.49 13.38
C ARG A 123 7.18 17.11 12.29
N GLN A 124 6.83 17.33 11.02
CA GLN A 124 7.74 17.11 9.90
C GLN A 124 8.95 18.07 9.95
N LYS A 125 8.74 19.35 10.27
CA LYS A 125 9.81 20.33 10.47
C LYS A 125 10.76 19.90 11.57
N LYS A 126 10.24 19.52 12.75
CA LYS A 126 11.06 19.00 13.87
C LYS A 126 11.91 17.80 13.45
N LEU A 127 11.37 16.87 12.67
CA LEU A 127 12.14 15.74 12.18
C LEU A 127 13.23 16.14 11.18
N ARG A 128 12.95 17.10 10.29
CA ARG A 128 13.97 17.63 9.36
C ARG A 128 15.12 18.30 10.12
N GLU A 129 14.79 19.14 11.08
CA GLU A 129 15.78 19.82 11.93
C GLU A 129 16.59 18.83 12.76
N TYR A 130 15.93 17.84 13.37
CA TYR A 130 16.61 16.79 14.13
C TYR A 130 17.59 16.01 13.25
N THR A 131 17.18 15.60 12.05
CA THR A 131 18.04 14.86 11.10
C THR A 131 19.23 15.73 10.68
N LYS A 132 18.97 16.99 10.29
CA LYS A 132 20.02 17.93 9.86
C LYS A 132 21.02 18.22 10.97
N LYS A 133 20.54 18.51 12.19
CA LYS A 133 21.39 18.78 13.36
C LYS A 133 22.22 17.56 13.72
N THR A 134 21.62 16.37 13.69
CA THR A 134 22.32 15.12 14.00
C THR A 134 23.41 14.83 12.99
N ASN A 135 23.12 14.84 11.69
CA ASN A 135 24.15 14.57 10.68
C ASN A 135 25.24 15.66 10.66
N LYS A 136 24.90 16.93 10.93
CA LYS A 136 25.90 18.01 11.07
C LYS A 136 26.92 17.72 12.18
N MET A 137 26.50 17.10 13.30
CA MET A 137 27.41 16.74 14.40
C MET A 137 28.41 15.64 14.02
N TYR A 138 28.07 14.77 13.07
CA TYR A 138 28.91 13.64 12.64
C TYR A 138 29.77 13.97 11.40
N GLY A 139 29.67 15.20 10.88
CA GLY A 139 30.45 15.68 9.75
C GLY A 139 29.96 15.17 8.38
N LYS A 140 30.69 15.51 7.31
CA LYS A 140 30.34 15.15 5.92
C LYS A 140 30.73 13.70 5.54
N LYS A 141 31.29 12.91 6.45
CA LYS A 141 31.87 11.60 6.12
C LYS A 141 30.80 10.55 5.82
N TYR A 142 29.68 10.56 6.54
CA TYR A 142 28.50 9.74 6.27
C TYR A 142 27.26 10.25 7.03
N ASP A 143 26.07 10.05 6.47
CA ASP A 143 24.80 10.37 7.12
C ASP A 143 24.38 9.25 8.09
N ILE A 144 24.38 9.53 9.39
CA ILE A 144 23.96 8.54 10.40
C ILE A 144 22.44 8.34 10.43
N LEU A 145 21.66 9.40 10.13
CA LEU A 145 20.21 9.34 10.04
C LEU A 145 19.75 9.64 8.61
N THR A 146 19.08 8.67 8.00
CA THR A 146 18.41 8.84 6.70
C THR A 146 16.89 8.85 6.89
N ARG A 147 16.22 9.80 6.25
CA ARG A 147 14.76 9.90 6.26
C ARG A 147 14.14 8.82 5.38
N ASP A 148 13.32 7.98 6.00
CA ASP A 148 12.49 7.00 5.28
C ASP A 148 11.06 7.57 5.14
N TYR A 149 10.65 7.81 3.90
CA TYR A 149 9.32 8.36 3.62
C TYR A 149 8.22 7.33 3.83
N ALA A 150 8.47 6.05 3.54
CA ALA A 150 7.51 4.97 3.71
C ALA A 150 7.06 4.85 5.16
N ARG A 151 8.00 5.03 6.12
CA ARG A 151 7.69 5.02 7.56
C ARG A 151 6.75 6.13 8.02
N LYS A 152 6.57 7.20 7.26
CA LYS A 152 5.65 8.31 7.60
C LYS A 152 4.34 8.24 6.84
N GLN A 153 4.20 7.29 5.92
CA GLN A 153 2.97 7.11 5.17
C GLN A 153 1.96 6.32 6.00
N ILE A 154 0.69 6.58 5.72
CA ILE A 154 -0.40 5.74 6.17
C ILE A 154 -0.66 4.76 5.04
N ILE A 155 -0.74 3.47 5.38
CA ILE A 155 -1.23 2.47 4.44
C ILE A 155 -2.72 2.72 4.32
N SER A 156 -3.18 3.11 3.13
CA SER A 156 -4.62 3.22 2.87
C SER A 156 -5.24 1.83 2.94
N LYS A 157 -6.52 1.75 3.36
CA LYS A 157 -7.27 0.48 3.33
C LYS A 157 -7.28 -0.14 1.93
N ASN A 158 -7.21 0.70 0.90
CA ASN A 158 -7.29 0.29 -0.50
C ASN A 158 -5.94 -0.19 -1.04
N LYS A 159 -4.80 0.21 -0.45
CA LYS A 159 -3.46 -0.11 -0.95
C LYS A 159 -3.20 -1.61 -1.19
N PRO A 160 -3.48 -2.54 -0.26
CA PRO A 160 -3.28 -3.97 -0.51
C PRO A 160 -4.15 -4.47 -1.67
N ILE A 161 -5.39 -3.98 -1.78
CA ILE A 161 -6.32 -4.33 -2.86
C ILE A 161 -5.81 -3.77 -4.21
N ILE A 162 -5.29 -2.53 -4.22
CA ILE A 162 -4.68 -1.90 -5.40
C ILE A 162 -3.40 -2.64 -5.84
N GLU A 163 -2.59 -3.14 -4.89
CA GLU A 163 -1.39 -3.92 -5.17
C GLU A 163 -1.71 -5.33 -5.67
N GLN A 164 -2.76 -5.97 -5.13
CA GLN A 164 -3.30 -7.22 -5.66
C GLN A 164 -3.78 -7.03 -7.11
N PHE A 165 -4.49 -5.94 -7.40
CA PHE A 165 -4.94 -5.62 -8.75
C PHE A 165 -3.80 -5.41 -9.77
N ARG A 166 -2.59 -5.00 -9.34
CA ARG A 166 -1.42 -4.93 -10.25
C ARG A 166 -0.92 -6.31 -10.68
N ARG A 167 -1.18 -7.35 -9.90
CA ARG A 167 -0.76 -8.72 -10.18
C ARG A 167 -1.76 -9.49 -11.03
N ASP A 168 -3.05 -9.18 -10.87
CA ASP A 168 -4.17 -9.89 -11.51
C ASP A 168 -4.49 -9.37 -12.93
N VAL A 169 -3.57 -8.65 -13.59
CA VAL A 169 -3.80 -8.06 -14.93
C VAL A 169 -3.79 -9.14 -16.01
N ARG A 170 -4.90 -9.87 -16.12
CA ARG A 170 -5.35 -10.55 -17.35
C ARG A 170 -6.78 -10.08 -17.60
N TYR A 171 -6.95 -9.30 -18.68
CA TYR A 171 -8.22 -8.81 -19.24
C TYR A 171 -9.25 -8.28 -18.22
N THR A 172 -9.20 -6.98 -17.92
CA THR A 172 -10.14 -6.30 -17.02
C THR A 172 -11.27 -5.62 -17.81
N THR A 173 -12.52 -5.77 -17.38
CA THR A 173 -13.64 -4.91 -17.81
C THR A 173 -13.52 -3.56 -17.10
N ASN A 174 -13.30 -2.51 -17.87
CA ASN A 174 -13.20 -1.15 -17.37
C ASN A 174 -14.11 -0.29 -18.23
N ARG A 175 -15.03 0.47 -17.61
CA ARG A 175 -15.73 1.50 -18.37
C ARG A 175 -14.75 2.57 -18.85
N ARG A 176 -14.44 2.54 -20.15
CA ARG A 176 -13.59 3.53 -20.82
C ARG A 176 -14.28 4.90 -20.82
N LYS A 177 -13.49 5.97 -20.64
CA LYS A 177 -13.97 7.33 -20.86
C LYS A 177 -14.10 7.60 -22.36
N VAL A 178 -15.32 7.87 -22.82
CA VAL A 178 -15.59 8.32 -24.21
C VAL A 178 -15.16 9.79 -24.41
N ASN A 179 -15.23 10.61 -23.35
CA ASN A 179 -14.80 12.02 -23.36
C ASN A 179 -14.22 12.44 -21.99
N ASP A 180 -13.31 13.43 -21.97
CA ASP A 180 -12.69 13.97 -20.74
C ASP A 180 -13.66 14.82 -19.88
N LYS A 181 -14.82 15.20 -20.43
CA LYS A 181 -15.87 15.91 -19.68
C LYS A 181 -16.57 14.92 -18.76
N SER A 182 -16.56 15.18 -17.45
CA SER A 182 -17.18 14.29 -16.47
C SER A 182 -18.68 14.09 -16.73
N SER A 183 -19.18 12.89 -16.43
CA SER A 183 -20.58 12.64 -16.14
C SER A 183 -20.99 13.41 -14.87
N ARG A 184 -22.30 13.65 -14.65
CA ARG A 184 -22.77 14.33 -13.42
C ARG A 184 -22.50 13.39 -12.24
N PRO A 185 -21.63 13.76 -11.28
CA PRO A 185 -21.32 12.89 -10.14
C PRO A 185 -22.58 12.59 -9.34
N ILE A 186 -22.72 11.34 -8.89
CA ILE A 186 -23.86 10.92 -8.08
C ILE A 186 -23.68 11.35 -6.62
N SER A 187 -24.79 11.69 -5.96
CA SER A 187 -24.78 11.93 -4.51
C SER A 187 -24.46 10.65 -3.72
N LYS A 188 -23.73 10.77 -2.61
CA LYS A 188 -23.37 9.64 -1.73
C LYS A 188 -24.59 8.78 -1.33
N LEU A 189 -25.74 9.42 -1.11
CA LEU A 189 -26.99 8.77 -0.73
C LEU A 189 -27.57 7.91 -1.87
N GLU A 190 -27.55 8.42 -3.09
CA GLU A 190 -28.00 7.69 -4.27
C GLU A 190 -27.05 6.54 -4.62
N LEU A 191 -25.73 6.75 -4.55
CA LEU A 191 -24.75 5.68 -4.68
C LEU A 191 -24.99 4.56 -3.67
N ASN A 192 -25.24 4.91 -2.41
CA ASN A 192 -25.53 3.93 -1.36
C ASN A 192 -26.82 3.14 -1.63
N LYS A 193 -27.84 3.77 -2.22
CA LYS A 193 -29.08 3.08 -2.64
C LYS A 193 -28.82 2.08 -3.75
N ILE A 194 -28.15 2.51 -4.82
CA ILE A 194 -27.85 1.68 -6.00
C ILE A 194 -26.99 0.47 -5.60
N THR A 195 -26.00 0.69 -4.74
CA THR A 195 -24.99 -0.32 -4.39
C THR A 195 -25.34 -1.17 -3.16
N LYS A 196 -26.51 -0.93 -2.54
CA LYS A 196 -26.95 -1.62 -1.32
C LYS A 196 -26.96 -3.15 -1.48
N ALA A 197 -27.52 -3.64 -2.59
CA ALA A 197 -27.62 -5.07 -2.85
C ALA A 197 -26.24 -5.72 -3.03
N PHE A 198 -25.33 -5.04 -3.74
CA PHE A 198 -23.97 -5.51 -3.96
C PHE A 198 -23.19 -5.61 -2.65
N ARG A 199 -23.25 -4.56 -1.81
CA ARG A 199 -22.63 -4.57 -0.49
C ARG A 199 -23.19 -5.65 0.43
N LYS A 200 -24.50 -5.91 0.36
CA LYS A 200 -25.15 -7.00 1.14
C LYS A 200 -24.65 -8.37 0.71
N ALA A 201 -24.28 -8.54 -0.56
CA ALA A 201 -23.68 -9.75 -1.10
C ALA A 201 -22.15 -9.75 -0.98
N SER A 202 -21.60 -9.17 0.11
CA SER A 202 -20.17 -9.06 0.42
C SER A 202 -19.31 -8.27 -0.57
N GLY A 203 -19.92 -7.57 -1.53
CA GLY A 203 -19.21 -6.72 -2.48
C GLY A 203 -18.61 -5.47 -1.84
N GLN A 204 -17.39 -5.11 -2.22
CA GLN A 204 -16.68 -3.93 -1.72
C GLN A 204 -16.67 -2.82 -2.76
N ILE A 205 -16.90 -1.58 -2.33
CA ILE A 205 -16.79 -0.40 -3.19
C ILE A 205 -15.66 0.48 -2.69
N LEU A 206 -14.68 0.72 -3.56
CA LEU A 206 -13.53 1.55 -3.27
C LEU A 206 -13.64 2.87 -4.02
N MET A 207 -13.50 3.96 -3.28
CA MET A 207 -13.45 5.31 -3.82
C MET A 207 -12.38 6.12 -3.08
N GLY A 208 -12.02 7.27 -3.63
CA GLY A 208 -11.13 8.26 -3.02
C GLY A 208 -9.95 8.63 -3.92
N GLN A 209 -9.12 9.57 -3.46
CA GLN A 209 -8.06 10.18 -4.26
C GLN A 209 -7.08 9.18 -4.90
N GLU A 210 -6.78 8.07 -4.22
CA GLU A 210 -5.90 7.03 -4.77
C GLU A 210 -6.56 6.23 -5.90
N ILE A 211 -7.87 5.99 -5.81
CA ILE A 211 -8.66 5.32 -6.85
C ILE A 211 -8.84 6.26 -8.03
N ASP A 212 -9.16 7.54 -7.78
CA ASP A 212 -9.25 8.56 -8.81
C ASP A 212 -7.96 8.69 -9.62
N ALA A 213 -6.82 8.84 -8.94
CA ALA A 213 -5.52 8.94 -9.61
C ALA A 213 -5.12 7.68 -10.38
N ARG A 214 -5.72 6.52 -10.06
CA ARG A 214 -5.53 5.28 -10.81
C ARG A 214 -6.41 5.25 -12.04
N LEU A 215 -7.72 5.39 -11.87
CA LEU A 215 -8.70 5.34 -12.95
C LEU A 215 -8.41 6.43 -14.00
N GLU A 216 -7.90 7.59 -13.57
CA GLU A 216 -7.40 8.62 -14.48
C GLU A 216 -6.23 8.14 -15.36
N ARG A 217 -5.27 7.40 -14.80
CA ARG A 217 -4.14 6.81 -15.57
C ARG A 217 -4.62 5.75 -16.54
N GLU A 218 -5.66 5.01 -16.18
CA GLU A 218 -6.28 3.96 -17.00
C GLU A 218 -7.32 4.52 -17.98
N ARG A 219 -7.58 5.83 -17.95
CA ARG A 219 -8.65 6.50 -18.72
C ARG A 219 -10.02 5.82 -18.54
N ALA A 220 -10.30 5.39 -17.31
CA ALA A 220 -11.55 4.73 -16.94
C ALA A 220 -12.35 5.59 -15.94
N GLU A 221 -13.68 5.42 -15.92
CA GLU A 221 -14.54 6.00 -14.87
C GLU A 221 -14.74 5.04 -13.69
N ALA A 222 -14.65 3.75 -13.97
CA ALA A 222 -14.86 2.68 -13.01
C ALA A 222 -14.13 1.41 -13.48
N SER A 223 -13.99 0.45 -12.57
CA SER A 223 -13.38 -0.85 -12.85
C SER A 223 -13.91 -1.89 -11.86
N ASN A 224 -14.13 -3.13 -12.34
CA ASN A 224 -14.53 -4.26 -11.53
C ASN A 224 -13.44 -5.34 -11.50
N ILE A 225 -13.27 -5.92 -10.31
CA ILE A 225 -12.44 -7.10 -10.09
C ILE A 225 -13.20 -8.00 -9.13
N ASN A 226 -13.85 -9.03 -9.65
CA ASN A 226 -14.63 -9.98 -8.85
C ASN A 226 -15.65 -9.24 -7.96
N ASP A 227 -15.51 -9.36 -6.64
CA ASP A 227 -16.38 -8.74 -5.65
C ASP A 227 -15.95 -7.31 -5.25
N VAL A 228 -15.02 -6.68 -5.97
CA VAL A 228 -14.56 -5.31 -5.70
C VAL A 228 -14.86 -4.41 -6.89
N ILE A 229 -15.54 -3.29 -6.64
CA ILE A 229 -15.79 -2.23 -7.63
C ILE A 229 -15.01 -0.98 -7.21
N MET A 230 -14.20 -0.45 -8.11
CA MET A 230 -13.51 0.82 -7.97
C MET A 230 -14.27 1.89 -8.75
N LEU A 231 -14.67 2.97 -8.10
CA LEU A 231 -15.39 4.08 -8.74
C LEU A 231 -14.60 5.37 -8.60
N SER A 232 -14.52 6.14 -9.69
CA SER A 232 -14.05 7.51 -9.60
C SER A 232 -15.07 8.35 -8.85
N SER A 233 -14.61 9.37 -8.12
CA SER A 233 -15.45 10.44 -7.56
C SER A 233 -16.27 11.19 -8.62
N LYS A 234 -15.90 11.08 -9.90
CA LYS A 234 -16.62 11.65 -11.04
C LYS A 234 -17.53 10.65 -11.76
N ALA A 235 -17.63 9.41 -11.29
CA ALA A 235 -18.41 8.37 -11.94
C ALA A 235 -19.90 8.70 -11.98
N GLY A 236 -20.50 8.54 -13.16
CA GLY A 236 -21.93 8.65 -13.40
C GLY A 236 -22.72 7.38 -13.07
N ARG A 237 -24.02 7.42 -13.33
CA ARG A 237 -24.95 6.28 -13.18
C ARG A 237 -24.60 5.14 -14.10
N ALA A 238 -24.23 5.44 -15.34
CA ALA A 238 -23.90 4.40 -16.30
C ALA A 238 -22.66 3.60 -15.85
N ALA A 239 -21.60 4.30 -15.39
CA ALA A 239 -20.41 3.65 -14.82
C ALA A 239 -20.72 2.73 -13.65
N ILE A 240 -21.53 3.19 -12.71
CA ILE A 240 -21.88 2.40 -11.53
C ILE A 240 -22.72 1.18 -11.90
N HIS A 241 -23.71 1.35 -12.77
CA HIS A 241 -24.57 0.26 -13.20
C HIS A 241 -23.82 -0.76 -14.07
N GLU A 242 -22.89 -0.32 -14.90
CA GLU A 242 -22.03 -1.19 -15.71
C GLU A 242 -21.18 -2.11 -14.84
N GLU A 243 -20.44 -1.55 -13.87
CA GLU A 243 -19.60 -2.38 -12.99
C GLU A 243 -20.43 -3.33 -12.12
N LEU A 244 -21.66 -2.95 -11.77
CA LEU A 244 -22.60 -3.86 -11.09
C LEU A 244 -23.08 -4.99 -11.99
N ILE A 245 -23.17 -4.77 -13.30
CA ILE A 245 -23.47 -5.82 -14.28
C ILE A 245 -22.24 -6.72 -14.43
N HIS A 246 -21.04 -6.16 -14.58
CA HIS A 246 -19.80 -6.93 -14.65
C HIS A 246 -19.56 -7.79 -13.41
N ALA A 247 -19.82 -7.25 -12.21
CA ALA A 247 -19.77 -8.03 -10.98
C ALA A 247 -20.74 -9.23 -10.99
N LYS A 248 -21.92 -9.09 -11.60
CA LYS A 248 -22.86 -10.21 -11.77
C LYS A 248 -22.39 -11.19 -12.85
N GLN A 249 -21.92 -10.69 -13.99
CA GLN A 249 -21.38 -11.52 -15.07
C GLN A 249 -20.20 -12.37 -14.55
N ALA A 250 -19.30 -11.79 -13.76
CA ALA A 250 -18.18 -12.52 -13.14
C ALA A 250 -18.66 -13.65 -12.21
N ARG A 251 -19.75 -13.44 -11.45
CA ARG A 251 -20.34 -14.48 -10.59
C ARG A 251 -21.03 -15.60 -11.36
N VAL A 252 -21.56 -15.31 -12.55
CA VAL A 252 -22.31 -16.27 -13.38
C VAL A 252 -21.39 -17.03 -14.32
N TYR A 253 -20.53 -16.31 -15.03
CA TYR A 253 -19.69 -16.83 -16.12
C TYR A 253 -18.23 -17.08 -15.70
N GLY A 254 -17.83 -16.64 -14.51
CA GLY A 254 -16.45 -16.76 -14.03
C GLY A 254 -15.49 -15.75 -14.65
N GLU A 255 -14.19 -16.05 -14.59
CA GLU A 255 -13.13 -15.21 -15.14
C GLU A 255 -13.27 -15.02 -16.65
N ILE A 256 -12.70 -13.92 -17.16
CA ILE A 256 -12.74 -13.59 -18.58
C ILE A 256 -11.73 -14.47 -19.31
N SER A 257 -12.22 -15.23 -20.28
CA SER A 257 -11.43 -16.23 -21.01
C SER A 257 -10.51 -15.62 -22.08
N GLY A 258 -10.80 -14.39 -22.55
CA GLY A 258 -9.99 -13.67 -23.53
C GLY A 258 -10.62 -12.35 -23.96
N LYS A 259 -9.97 -11.68 -24.93
CA LYS A 259 -10.39 -10.35 -25.42
C LYS A 259 -11.80 -10.36 -26.05
N GLU A 260 -12.15 -11.44 -26.74
CA GLU A 260 -13.47 -11.62 -27.37
C GLU A 260 -14.58 -11.72 -26.32
N ASP A 261 -14.40 -12.53 -25.28
CA ASP A 261 -15.31 -12.64 -24.13
C ASP A 261 -15.45 -11.30 -23.40
N ALA A 262 -14.35 -10.56 -23.23
CA ALA A 262 -14.41 -9.19 -22.69
C ALA A 262 -15.31 -8.27 -23.53
N CYS A 263 -15.12 -8.23 -24.85
CA CYS A 263 -15.94 -7.41 -25.75
C CYS A 263 -17.42 -7.81 -25.71
N LEU A 264 -17.73 -9.12 -25.68
CA LEU A 264 -19.11 -9.60 -25.59
C LEU A 264 -19.78 -9.17 -24.27
N ARG A 265 -19.07 -9.28 -23.15
CA ARG A 265 -19.59 -8.86 -21.83
C ARG A 265 -19.83 -7.35 -21.75
N GLU A 266 -18.96 -6.54 -22.34
CA GLU A 266 -19.11 -5.08 -22.43
C GLU A 266 -20.31 -4.69 -23.31
N ILE A 267 -20.49 -5.35 -24.46
CA ILE A 267 -21.67 -5.14 -25.33
C ILE A 267 -22.96 -5.54 -24.60
N GLU A 268 -22.97 -6.69 -23.92
CA GLU A 268 -24.12 -7.14 -23.13
C GLU A 268 -24.45 -6.12 -22.02
N ALA A 269 -23.45 -5.67 -21.27
CA ALA A 269 -23.61 -4.68 -20.21
C ALA A 269 -24.17 -3.35 -20.76
N GLY A 270 -23.63 -2.87 -21.88
CA GLY A 270 -24.13 -1.71 -22.60
C GLY A 270 -25.59 -1.83 -23.02
N ASN A 271 -25.99 -2.97 -23.58
CA ASN A 271 -27.38 -3.21 -23.98
C ASN A 271 -28.33 -3.25 -22.77
N ILE A 272 -27.90 -3.83 -21.65
CA ILE A 272 -28.66 -3.85 -20.40
C ILE A 272 -28.82 -2.43 -19.84
N LEU A 273 -27.78 -1.60 -19.90
CA LEU A 273 -27.85 -0.17 -19.54
C LEU A 273 -28.89 0.57 -20.36
N LEU A 274 -28.82 0.44 -21.69
CA LEU A 274 -29.76 1.12 -22.60
C LEU A 274 -31.21 0.68 -22.36
N LYS A 275 -31.44 -0.62 -22.16
CA LYS A 275 -32.77 -1.16 -21.85
C LYS A 275 -33.37 -0.61 -20.55
N ASN A 276 -32.51 -0.27 -19.58
CA ASN A 276 -32.94 0.24 -18.28
C ASN A 276 -32.71 1.76 -18.12
N ALA A 277 -32.39 2.48 -19.20
CA ALA A 277 -31.95 3.87 -19.13
C ALA A 277 -32.92 4.79 -18.37
N ILE A 278 -34.22 4.65 -18.62
CA ILE A 278 -35.29 5.40 -17.94
C ILE A 278 -35.34 5.03 -16.45
N LYS A 279 -35.35 3.72 -16.15
CA LYS A 279 -35.43 3.21 -14.77
C LYS A 279 -34.23 3.62 -13.92
N TRP A 280 -33.05 3.69 -14.53
CA TRP A 280 -31.81 4.07 -13.89
C TRP A 280 -31.49 5.55 -14.03
N ASN A 281 -32.41 6.35 -14.56
CA ASN A 281 -32.28 7.80 -14.69
C ASN A 281 -30.94 8.22 -15.35
N LEU A 282 -30.54 7.49 -16.39
CA LEU A 282 -29.33 7.80 -17.15
C LEU A 282 -29.54 9.13 -17.90
N THR A 283 -28.51 9.96 -17.92
CA THR A 283 -28.51 11.19 -18.69
C THR A 283 -28.37 10.90 -20.19
N ASP A 284 -28.86 11.79 -21.04
CA ASP A 284 -28.74 11.66 -22.51
C ASP A 284 -27.29 11.46 -22.95
N LYS A 285 -26.36 12.15 -22.27
CA LYS A 285 -24.93 11.98 -22.49
C LYS A 285 -24.46 10.57 -22.15
N GLU A 286 -24.83 10.03 -21.00
CA GLU A 286 -24.47 8.66 -20.61
C GLU A 286 -25.05 7.61 -21.57
N ILE A 287 -26.26 7.84 -22.08
CA ILE A 287 -26.90 6.98 -23.09
C ILE A 287 -26.10 7.03 -24.39
N GLN A 288 -25.72 8.24 -24.83
CA GLN A 288 -24.92 8.44 -26.04
C GLN A 288 -23.53 7.82 -25.91
N ASP A 289 -22.83 8.06 -24.80
CA ASP A 289 -21.52 7.48 -24.51
C ASP A 289 -21.61 5.94 -24.50
N THR A 290 -22.67 5.37 -23.93
CA THR A 290 -22.90 3.90 -23.93
C THR A 290 -23.09 3.35 -25.34
N LYS A 291 -23.81 4.05 -26.22
CA LYS A 291 -23.96 3.64 -27.63
C LYS A 291 -22.62 3.64 -28.36
N ILE A 292 -21.81 4.68 -28.15
CA ILE A 292 -20.47 4.79 -28.74
C ILE A 292 -19.58 3.63 -28.28
N LEU A 293 -19.58 3.30 -26.98
CA LEU A 293 -18.80 2.17 -26.47
C LEU A 293 -19.22 0.82 -27.09
N ILE A 294 -20.53 0.59 -27.24
CA ILE A 294 -21.03 -0.62 -27.92
C ILE A 294 -20.54 -0.67 -29.38
N GLU A 295 -20.57 0.45 -30.10
CA GLU A 295 -20.06 0.54 -31.47
C GLU A 295 -18.55 0.27 -31.54
N GLU A 296 -17.77 0.77 -30.59
CA GLU A 296 -16.33 0.49 -30.51
C GLU A 296 -16.04 -0.99 -30.25
N TYR A 297 -16.70 -1.61 -29.27
CA TYR A 297 -16.49 -3.02 -28.96
C TYR A 297 -17.00 -3.95 -30.06
N THR A 298 -18.11 -3.63 -30.71
CA THR A 298 -18.61 -4.41 -31.86
C THR A 298 -17.65 -4.32 -33.05
N LYS A 299 -17.01 -3.17 -33.27
CA LYS A 299 -15.94 -3.02 -34.27
C LYS A 299 -14.70 -3.84 -33.88
N GLU A 300 -14.24 -3.77 -32.63
CA GLU A 300 -13.12 -4.58 -32.15
C GLU A 300 -13.40 -6.09 -32.32
N LEU A 301 -14.64 -6.54 -32.07
CA LEU A 301 -15.05 -7.93 -32.25
C LEU A 301 -15.00 -8.36 -33.73
N ARG A 302 -15.53 -7.54 -34.64
CA ARG A 302 -15.45 -7.78 -36.09
C ARG A 302 -14.01 -7.80 -36.61
N GLU A 303 -13.14 -6.96 -36.07
CA GLU A 303 -11.72 -6.97 -36.43
C GLU A 303 -11.06 -8.27 -35.96
N MET A 304 -11.36 -8.75 -34.75
CA MET A 304 -10.85 -10.04 -34.26
C MET A 304 -11.33 -11.23 -35.11
N GLU A 305 -12.59 -11.22 -35.57
CA GLU A 305 -13.14 -12.24 -36.48
C GLU A 305 -12.43 -12.26 -37.84
N ARG A 306 -11.91 -11.12 -38.31
CA ARG A 306 -11.18 -11.03 -39.59
C ARG A 306 -9.78 -11.66 -39.56
N TYR A 307 -9.21 -11.85 -38.37
CA TYR A 307 -7.85 -12.40 -38.19
C TYR A 307 -7.86 -13.83 -37.63
N LYS A 308 -9.04 -14.46 -37.51
CA LYS A 308 -9.20 -15.90 -37.22
C LYS A 308 -9.21 -16.70 -38.52
#